data_AF-A0A842NHF0-F1
#
_entry.id   AF-A0A842NHF0-F1
#
_cell.length_a   1.000
_cell.length_b   1.000
_cell.length_c   1.000
_cell.angle_alpha   90.00
_cell.angle_beta   90.00
_cell.angle_gamma   90.00
#
_symmetry.space_group_name_H-M   'P 1'
#
loop_
_entity.id
_entity.type
_entity.pdbx_description
1 polymer ?
#
loop_
_entity_poly.entity_id
_entity_poly.type
_entity_poly.pdbx_seq_one_letter_code
_entity_poly.pdbx_strand_id
1 'polypeptide(L)' 'MEFYIDTAEIEAIKKYWDMGVIDGVTTNPTLIARSGRVFSE' A
#
# COMPACT_ATOMS: atom_id res chain seq x y z
N MET A 1 5.15 -14.75 -11.26
CA MET A 1 5.50 -13.32 -11.42
C MET A 1 4.69 -12.61 -10.37
N GLU A 2 5.33 -11.86 -9.48
CA GLU A 2 4.65 -11.16 -8.38
C GLU A 2 4.58 -9.67 -8.68
N PHE A 3 3.45 -9.03 -8.41
CA PHE A 3 3.19 -7.62 -8.65
C PHE A 3 2.93 -6.90 -7.33
N TYR A 4 3.79 -5.95 -7.00
CA TYR A 4 3.72 -5.15 -5.78
C TYR A 4 3.43 -3.69 -6.11
N ILE A 5 2.63 -3.05 -5.27
CA ILE A 5 2.40 -1.60 -5.33
C ILE A 5 3.08 -0.92 -4.14
N ASP A 6 3.62 0.28 -4.38
CA ASP A 6 4.27 1.09 -3.35
C ASP A 6 3.33 2.21 -2.88
N THR A 7 2.61 1.97 -1.79
CA THR A 7 1.63 2.92 -1.26
C THR A 7 1.34 2.71 0.23
N ALA A 8 0.79 3.73 0.88
CA ALA A 8 0.20 3.65 2.21
C ALA A 8 -1.32 3.91 2.19
N GLU A 9 -1.91 4.10 0.99
CA GLU A 9 -3.32 4.39 0.83
C GLU A 9 -4.18 3.12 0.82
N ILE A 10 -4.89 2.89 1.93
CA ILE A 10 -5.69 1.66 2.13
C ILE A 10 -6.75 1.47 1.05
N GLU A 11 -7.39 2.54 0.57
CA GLU A 11 -8.42 2.43 -0.47
C GLU A 11 -7.85 1.91 -1.79
N ALA A 12 -6.65 2.36 -2.16
CA ALA A 12 -5.97 1.88 -3.35
C ALA A 12 -5.58 0.40 -3.20
N ILE A 13 -5.01 0.04 -2.04
CA ILE A 13 -4.63 -1.34 -1.73
C ILE A 13 -5.82 -2.29 -1.86
N LYS A 14 -6.95 -1.95 -1.21
CA LYS A 14 -8.18 -2.75 -1.29
C LYS A 14 -8.66 -2.90 -2.73
N LYS A 15 -8.73 -1.80 -3.48
CA LYS A 15 -9.17 -1.83 -4.88
C LYS A 15 -8.33 -2.78 -5.74
N TYR A 16 -7.01 -2.70 -5.66
CA TYR A 16 -6.13 -3.54 -6.49
C TYR A 16 -6.09 -4.99 -6.01
N TRP A 17 -6.23 -5.22 -4.71
CA TRP A 17 -6.39 -6.56 -4.16
C TRP A 17 -7.68 -7.23 -4.64
N ASP A 18 -8.81 -6.51 -4.56
CA ASP A 18 -10.12 -7.01 -5.00
C ASP A 18 -10.18 -7.27 -6.52
N MET A 19 -9.39 -6.53 -7.29
CA MET A 19 -9.18 -6.78 -8.72
C MET A 19 -8.31 -8.01 -9.02
N GLY A 20 -7.60 -8.55 -8.02
CA GLY A 20 -6.70 -9.69 -8.18
C GLY A 20 -5.44 -9.39 -8.99
N VAL A 21 -4.95 -8.14 -8.97
CA VAL A 21 -3.82 -7.70 -9.81
C VAL A 21 -2.52 -7.47 -9.03
N ILE A 22 -2.54 -7.55 -7.70
CA ILE A 22 -1.36 -7.41 -6.84
C ILE A 22 -1.22 -8.62 -5.92
N ASP A 23 0.02 -8.96 -5.62
CA ASP A 23 0.40 -10.02 -4.68
C ASP A 23 0.79 -9.44 -3.30
N GLY A 24 1.05 -8.13 -3.23
CA GLY A 24 1.35 -7.46 -1.99
C GLY A 24 1.58 -5.96 -2.12
N VAL A 25 2.02 -5.36 -1.02
CA VAL A 25 2.26 -3.92 -0.90
C VAL A 25 3.61 -3.69 -0.25
N THR A 26 4.41 -2.80 -0.81
CA THR A 26 5.56 -2.21 -0.14
C THR A 26 5.19 -0.82 0.38
N THR A 27 5.82 -0.42 1.47
CA THR A 27 5.59 0.91 2.03
C THR A 27 6.84 1.44 2.71
N ASN A 28 6.85 2.72 3.02
CA ASN A 28 7.95 3.39 3.71
C ASN A 28 7.41 4.54 4.56
N PRO A 29 8.19 5.03 5.55
CA PRO A 29 7.75 6.11 6.44
C PRO A 29 7.28 7.39 5.72
N THR A 30 7.87 7.73 4.57
CA THR A 30 7.48 8.91 3.78
C THR A 30 6.07 8.78 3.22
N LEU A 31 5.71 7.61 2.68
CA LEU A 31 4.35 7.35 2.17
C LEU A 31 3.33 7.36 3.31
N ILE A 32 3.69 6.79 4.45
CA ILE A 32 2.83 6.74 5.63
C ILE A 32 2.56 8.16 6.17
N ALA A 33 3.60 8.99 6.25
CA ALA A 33 3.46 10.39 6.64
C ALA A 33 2.55 11.18 5.68
N ARG A 34 2.64 10.92 4.36
CA ARG A 34 1.77 11.54 3.35
C ARG A 34 0.32 11.07 3.45
N SER A 35 0.08 9.83 3.87
CA SER A 35 -1.27 9.31 4.14
C SER A 35 -1.93 9.89 5.40
N GLY A 36 -1.22 10.75 6.14
CA GLY A 36 -1.69 11.35 7.40
C GLY A 36 -1.73 10.36 8.57
N ARG A 37 -1.08 9.21 8.43
CA ARG A 37 -0.99 8.17 9.47
C ARG A 37 0.35 8.26 10.19
N VAL A 38 0.34 7.87 11.45
CA VAL A 38 1.57 7.74 12.24
C VAL A 38 2.13 6.35 11.99
N PHE A 39 3.40 6.26 11.60
CA PHE A 39 4.11 4.99 11.54
C PHE A 39 4.35 4.48 12.97
N SER A 40 3.94 3.25 13.25
CA SER A 40 4.27 2.52 14.47
C SER A 40 4.92 1.19 14.10
N GLU A 41 6.08 0.91 14.69
CA GLU A 41 6.77 -0.39 14.58
C GLU A 41 6.08 -1.49 15.39
#